data_AF-A0A1V5DY34-F1
#
_entry.id   AF-A0A1V5DY34-F1
#
_cell.length_a   1.000
_cell.length_b   1.000
_cell.length_c   1.000
_cell.angle_alpha   90.00
_cell.angle_beta   90.00
_cell.angle_gamma   90.00
#
_symmetry.space_group_name_H-M   'P 1'
#
loop_
_entity.id
_entity.type
_entity.pdbx_description
1 polymer ?
#
loop_
_entity_poly.entity_id
_entity_poly.type
_entity_poly.pdbx_seq_one_letter_code
_entity_poly.pdbx_strand_id
1 'polypeptide(L)'
;MSTFAAVGFAVFILILFIGIYLSLFGLPGTVLIFLDVLVYAVATGFDRIGFTIILLLLFFSLIAEMLEFLMGMKGALQPRPSKKLFWGSAIGSIAGTCILTPLLLGLGTFGGFFLGCFAGILIVEFNRQTKLQSPFKASGRAVFAMIGGKMTKGLISLTMIAFSLSNIYS
;
A
#
# COMPACT_ATOMS: atom_id res chain seq x y z
N MET A 1 -0.81 -21.44 -24.19
CA MET A 1 -1.95 -21.06 -23.32
C MET A 1 -3.16 -20.85 -24.19
N SER A 2 -4.33 -21.36 -23.81
CA SER A 2 -5.57 -21.02 -24.51
C SER A 2 -5.80 -19.50 -24.41
N THR A 3 -6.38 -18.89 -25.44
CA THR A 3 -6.72 -17.45 -25.45
C THR A 3 -7.55 -17.05 -24.23
N PHE A 4 -8.40 -17.96 -23.74
CA PHE A 4 -9.20 -17.76 -22.53
C PHE A 4 -8.35 -17.60 -21.26
N ALA A 5 -7.30 -18.41 -21.10
CA ALA A 5 -6.40 -18.31 -19.94
C ALA A 5 -5.57 -17.01 -19.96
N ALA A 6 -5.14 -16.57 -21.14
CA ALA A 6 -4.41 -15.30 -21.28
C ALA A 6 -5.27 -14.09 -20.92
N VAL A 7 -6.54 -14.09 -21.34
CA VAL A 7 -7.50 -13.03 -20.98
C VAL A 7 -7.77 -13.03 -19.48
N GLY A 8 -7.98 -14.19 -18.86
CA GLY A 8 -8.15 -14.29 -17.41
C GLY A 8 -6.96 -13.74 -16.62
N PHE A 9 -5.73 -14.06 -17.07
CA PHE A 9 -4.51 -13.55 -16.44
C PHE A 9 -4.33 -12.03 -16.61
N ALA A 10 -4.68 -11.47 -17.76
CA ALA A 10 -4.64 -10.02 -17.98
C ALA A 10 -5.63 -9.29 -17.06
N VAL A 11 -6.84 -9.84 -16.91
CA VAL A 11 -7.88 -9.29 -16.01
C VAL A 11 -7.40 -9.34 -14.55
N PHE A 12 -6.82 -10.45 -14.13
CA PHE A 12 -6.21 -10.60 -12.79
C PHE A 12 -5.17 -9.50 -12.51
N ILE A 13 -4.21 -9.30 -13.42
CA ILE A 13 -3.21 -8.22 -13.26
C ILE A 13 -3.89 -6.85 -13.13
N LEU A 14 -4.89 -6.55 -13.94
CA LEU A 14 -5.60 -5.26 -13.86
C LEU A 14 -6.29 -5.07 -12.51
N ILE A 15 -6.92 -6.12 -11.97
CA ILE A 15 -7.59 -6.05 -10.66
C ILE A 15 -6.56 -5.86 -9.54
N LEU A 16 -5.39 -6.50 -9.60
CA LEU A 16 -4.30 -6.24 -8.64
C LEU A 16 -3.84 -4.77 -8.66
N PHE A 17 -3.70 -4.17 -9.85
CA PHE A 17 -3.36 -2.75 -9.99
C PHE A 17 -4.44 -1.84 -9.40
N ILE A 18 -5.71 -2.15 -9.68
CA ILE A 18 -6.87 -1.44 -9.10
C ILE A 18 -6.86 -1.58 -7.56
N GLY A 19 -6.57 -2.78 -7.05
CA GLY A 19 -6.48 -3.06 -5.61
C GLY A 19 -5.41 -2.24 -4.90
N ILE A 20 -4.20 -2.14 -5.47
CA ILE A 20 -3.16 -1.21 -4.96
C ILE A 20 -3.70 0.22 -4.95
N TYR A 21 -4.33 0.66 -6.04
CA TYR A 21 -4.81 2.03 -6.13
C TYR A 21 -5.86 2.32 -5.05
N LEU A 22 -6.87 1.44 -4.90
CA LEU A 22 -7.88 1.55 -3.84
C LEU A 22 -7.25 1.60 -2.43
N SER A 23 -6.22 0.79 -2.20
CA SER A 23 -5.47 0.79 -0.94
C SER A 23 -4.86 2.17 -0.63
N LEU A 24 -4.35 2.88 -1.65
CA LEU A 24 -3.81 4.25 -1.49
C LEU A 24 -4.89 5.29 -1.13
N PHE A 25 -6.12 5.12 -1.63
CA PHE A 25 -7.26 5.98 -1.29
C PHE A 25 -7.88 5.67 0.07
N GLY A 26 -7.39 4.63 0.76
CA GLY A 26 -7.96 4.16 2.03
C GLY A 26 -9.28 3.42 1.88
N LEU A 27 -9.52 2.84 0.71
CA LEU A 27 -10.55 1.83 0.51
C LEU A 27 -9.98 0.43 0.83
N PRO A 28 -10.84 -0.59 1.00
CA PRO A 28 -10.45 -1.97 1.25
C PRO A 28 -9.79 -2.65 0.03
N GLY A 29 -8.70 -2.07 -0.48
CA GLY A 29 -7.96 -2.57 -1.65
C GLY A 29 -7.25 -3.90 -1.39
N THR A 30 -6.82 -4.16 -0.15
CA THR A 30 -6.26 -5.46 0.26
C THR A 30 -7.30 -6.57 0.19
N VAL A 31 -8.56 -6.27 0.51
CA VAL A 31 -9.68 -7.21 0.37
C VAL A 31 -9.95 -7.50 -1.10
N LEU A 32 -9.87 -6.48 -1.97
CA LEU A 32 -10.02 -6.66 -3.42
C LEU A 32 -8.92 -7.59 -3.97
N ILE A 33 -7.66 -7.38 -3.58
CA ILE A 33 -6.53 -8.24 -3.97
C ILE A 33 -6.75 -9.67 -3.50
N PHE A 34 -7.19 -9.87 -2.25
CA PHE A 34 -7.51 -11.20 -1.74
C PHE A 34 -8.64 -11.88 -2.53
N LEU A 35 -9.73 -11.16 -2.83
CA LEU A 35 -10.86 -11.69 -3.56
C LEU A 35 -10.48 -12.08 -4.99
N ASP A 36 -9.65 -11.28 -5.64
CA ASP A 36 -9.12 -11.55 -6.97
C ASP A 36 -8.27 -12.83 -7.01
N VAL A 37 -7.36 -12.98 -6.03
CA VAL A 37 -6.56 -14.20 -5.88
C VAL A 37 -7.42 -15.42 -5.55
N LEU A 38 -8.47 -15.26 -4.74
CA LEU A 38 -9.43 -16.33 -4.44
C LEU A 38 -10.16 -16.80 -5.69
N VAL A 39 -10.68 -15.87 -6.49
CA VAL A 39 -11.37 -16.17 -7.76
C VAL A 39 -10.42 -16.89 -8.73
N TYR A 40 -9.18 -16.41 -8.83
CA TYR A 40 -8.16 -17.05 -9.66
C TYR A 40 -7.82 -18.47 -9.20
N ALA A 41 -7.69 -18.68 -7.88
CA ALA A 41 -7.41 -20.00 -7.30
C ALA A 41 -8.55 -21.00 -7.52
N VAL A 42 -9.81 -20.56 -7.37
CA VAL A 42 -11.00 -21.39 -7.65
C VAL A 42 -11.08 -21.73 -9.14
N ALA A 43 -10.83 -20.75 -10.02
CA ALA A 43 -10.87 -20.96 -11.47
C ALA A 43 -9.76 -21.90 -11.98
N THR A 44 -8.61 -21.95 -11.29
CA THR A 44 -7.50 -22.86 -11.60
C THR A 44 -7.55 -24.17 -10.82
N GLY A 45 -8.62 -24.42 -10.05
CA GLY A 45 -8.83 -25.68 -9.33
C GLY A 45 -7.85 -25.92 -8.16
N PHE A 46 -7.28 -24.86 -7.58
CA PHE A 46 -6.28 -24.92 -6.50
C PHE A 46 -4.94 -25.60 -6.86
N ASP A 47 -4.70 -25.91 -8.13
CA ASP A 47 -3.48 -26.62 -8.57
C ASP A 47 -2.19 -25.82 -8.30
N ARG A 48 -2.26 -24.48 -8.34
CA ARG A 48 -1.11 -23.58 -8.14
C ARG A 48 -1.12 -22.80 -6.83
N ILE A 49 -2.27 -22.69 -6.18
CA ILE A 49 -2.44 -21.85 -4.99
C ILE A 49 -3.06 -22.72 -3.90
N GLY A 50 -2.22 -23.18 -2.98
CA GLY A 50 -2.66 -23.98 -1.84
C GLY A 50 -3.55 -23.18 -0.88
N PHE A 51 -4.48 -23.87 -0.23
CA PHE A 51 -5.42 -23.30 0.75
C PHE A 51 -4.73 -22.49 1.86
N THR A 52 -3.52 -22.91 2.27
CA THR A 52 -2.67 -22.21 3.24
C THR A 52 -2.35 -20.77 2.82
N ILE A 53 -2.09 -20.53 1.53
CA ILE A 53 -1.70 -19.20 1.02
C ILE A 53 -2.89 -18.27 1.03
N ILE A 54 -4.07 -18.77 0.64
CA ILE A 54 -5.33 -18.02 0.69
C ILE A 54 -5.63 -17.61 2.13
N LEU A 55 -5.48 -18.53 3.09
CA LEU A 55 -5.70 -18.22 4.50
C LEU A 55 -4.71 -17.17 5.03
N LEU A 56 -3.44 -17.25 4.61
CA LEU A 56 -2.42 -16.26 4.96
C LEU A 56 -2.75 -14.87 4.37
N LEU A 57 -3.16 -14.81 3.10
CA LEU A 57 -3.57 -13.59 2.42
C LEU A 57 -4.80 -12.96 3.09
N LEU A 58 -5.78 -13.78 3.48
CA LEU A 58 -6.95 -13.34 4.25
C LEU A 58 -6.52 -12.68 5.57
N PHE A 59 -5.62 -13.34 6.31
CA PHE A 59 -5.11 -12.83 7.58
C PHE A 59 -4.39 -11.49 7.42
N PHE A 60 -3.49 -11.38 6.43
CA PHE A 60 -2.81 -10.12 6.11
C PHE A 60 -3.80 -9.02 5.70
N SER A 61 -4.80 -9.35 4.89
CA SER A 61 -5.83 -8.40 4.47
C SER A 61 -6.62 -7.87 5.66
N LEU A 62 -7.02 -8.75 6.58
CA LEU A 62 -7.75 -8.34 7.79
C LEU A 62 -6.90 -7.46 8.70
N ILE A 63 -5.63 -7.80 8.94
CA ILE A 63 -4.73 -6.97 9.74
C ILE A 63 -4.57 -5.58 9.11
N ALA A 64 -4.33 -5.54 7.80
CA ALA A 64 -4.11 -4.29 7.09
C ALA A 64 -5.35 -3.38 7.14
N GLU A 65 -6.54 -3.96 6.99
CA GLU A 65 -7.81 -3.23 7.07
C GLU A 65 -8.11 -2.77 8.51
N MET A 66 -7.88 -3.62 9.50
CA MET A 66 -8.08 -3.29 10.92
C MET A 66 -7.16 -2.17 11.37
N LEU A 67 -5.88 -2.19 10.96
CA LEU A 67 -4.92 -1.14 11.28
C LEU A 67 -5.36 0.21 10.68
N GLU A 68 -5.75 0.23 9.41
CA GLU A 68 -6.23 1.44 8.77
C GLU A 68 -7.54 1.94 9.41
N PHE A 69 -8.47 1.03 9.72
CA PHE A 69 -9.72 1.38 10.36
C PHE A 69 -9.52 1.97 11.76
N LEU A 70 -8.67 1.36 12.60
CA LEU A 70 -8.32 1.89 13.93
C LEU A 70 -7.65 3.26 13.86
N MET A 71 -6.78 3.47 12.88
CA MET A 71 -6.10 4.75 12.66
C MET A 71 -7.04 5.80 12.06
N GLY A 72 -8.00 5.39 11.23
CA GLY A 72 -9.05 6.23 10.66
C GLY A 72 -10.09 6.68 11.69
N MET A 73 -10.48 5.80 12.62
CA MET A 73 -11.46 6.09 13.68
C MET A 73 -10.97 7.10 14.72
N LYS A 74 -9.66 7.17 14.97
CA LYS A 74 -9.07 8.16 15.90
C LYS A 74 -8.95 9.57 15.30
N GLY A 75 -9.54 9.83 14.14
CA GLY A 75 -9.33 11.02 13.32
C GLY A 75 -10.10 12.28 13.74
N ALA A 76 -9.58 13.02 14.71
CA ALA A 76 -9.72 14.48 14.74
C ALA A 76 -8.85 15.07 13.61
N LEU A 77 -9.49 15.68 12.60
CA LEU A 77 -8.91 16.34 11.42
C LEU A 77 -7.97 15.49 10.57
N GLN A 78 -8.52 14.82 9.56
CA GLN A 78 -7.73 14.20 8.50
C GLN A 78 -7.09 15.28 7.59
N PRO A 79 -5.78 15.22 7.33
CA PRO A 79 -5.14 16.03 6.31
C PRO A 79 -5.79 15.75 4.95
N ARG A 80 -6.34 16.79 4.32
CA ARG A 80 -6.88 16.64 2.97
C ARG A 80 -5.75 16.27 2.00
N PRO A 81 -5.93 15.24 1.15
CA PRO A 81 -4.97 14.93 0.11
C PRO A 81 -4.79 16.17 -0.77
N SER A 82 -3.54 16.65 -0.86
CA SER A 82 -3.18 17.87 -1.59
C SER A 82 -2.13 17.54 -2.63
N LYS A 83 -2.17 18.26 -3.77
CA LYS A 83 -1.14 18.15 -4.82
C LYS A 83 0.27 18.33 -4.26
N LYS A 84 0.44 19.17 -3.24
CA LYS A 84 1.72 19.37 -2.55
C LYS A 84 2.19 18.12 -1.82
N LEU A 85 1.27 17.38 -1.22
CA LEU A 85 1.56 16.16 -0.48
C LEU A 85 2.00 15.04 -1.42
N PHE A 86 1.35 14.93 -2.59
CA PHE A 86 1.75 14.01 -3.65
C PHE A 86 3.15 14.33 -4.20
N TRP A 87 3.45 15.60 -4.51
CA TRP A 87 4.78 15.98 -4.96
C TRP A 87 5.85 15.81 -3.88
N GLY A 88 5.53 16.08 -2.61
CA GLY A 88 6.43 15.83 -1.49
C GLY A 88 6.78 14.35 -1.32
N SER A 89 5.77 13.49 -1.44
CA SER A 89 5.92 12.02 -1.48
C SER A 89 6.82 11.56 -2.63
N ALA A 90 6.57 12.05 -3.85
CA ALA A 90 7.31 11.64 -5.05
C ALA A 90 8.79 12.10 -5.01
N ILE A 91 9.04 13.36 -4.64
CA ILE A 91 10.41 13.87 -4.51
C ILE A 91 11.13 13.17 -3.36
N GLY A 92 10.44 12.97 -2.24
CA GLY A 92 10.97 12.28 -1.07
C GLY A 92 11.34 10.83 -1.39
N SER A 93 10.51 10.08 -2.12
CA SER A 93 10.79 8.70 -2.48
C SER A 93 11.98 8.57 -3.45
N ILE A 94 12.08 9.47 -4.43
CA ILE A 94 13.23 9.51 -5.35
C ILE A 94 14.52 9.82 -4.59
N ALA A 95 14.50 10.86 -3.75
CA ALA A 95 15.66 11.24 -2.96
C ALA A 95 16.08 10.13 -1.98
N GLY A 96 15.12 9.55 -1.25
CA GLY A 96 15.38 8.46 -0.30
C GLY A 96 15.93 7.22 -0.99
N THR A 97 15.39 6.87 -2.16
CA THR A 97 15.92 5.78 -3.00
C THR A 97 17.35 6.09 -3.44
N CYS A 98 17.61 7.29 -3.97
CA CYS A 98 18.94 7.68 -4.46
C CYS A 98 20.00 7.68 -3.35
N ILE A 99 19.63 8.02 -2.11
CA ILE A 99 20.55 8.07 -0.96
C ILE A 99 20.79 6.68 -0.37
N LEU A 100 19.74 5.86 -0.19
CA LEU A 100 19.87 4.54 0.45
C LEU A 100 20.31 3.42 -0.50
N THR A 101 20.00 3.52 -1.81
CA THR A 101 20.41 2.51 -2.81
C THR A 101 21.93 2.27 -2.83
N PRO A 102 22.81 3.28 -2.85
CA PRO A 102 24.25 3.03 -2.81
C PRO A 102 24.75 2.44 -1.49
N LEU A 103 24.02 2.61 -0.38
CA LEU A 103 24.42 2.14 0.95
C LEU A 103 24.04 0.67 1.20
N LEU A 104 22.86 0.25 0.75
CA LEU A 104 22.24 -1.04 1.09
C LEU A 104 21.82 -1.85 -0.16
N LEU A 105 22.27 -1.45 -1.35
CA LEU A 105 21.91 -2.05 -2.64
C LEU A 105 20.38 -2.17 -2.81
N GLY A 106 19.87 -3.34 -3.20
CA GLY A 106 18.44 -3.55 -3.46
C GLY A 106 17.54 -3.35 -2.23
N LEU A 107 18.02 -3.66 -1.02
CA LEU A 107 17.30 -3.38 0.22
C LEU A 107 17.20 -1.85 0.45
N GLY A 108 18.25 -1.13 0.07
CA GLY A 108 18.28 0.33 0.08
C GLY A 108 17.27 0.97 -0.86
N THR A 109 16.97 0.34 -1.99
CA THR A 109 15.96 0.85 -2.93
C THR A 109 14.56 0.78 -2.33
N PHE A 110 14.15 -0.36 -1.78
CA PHE A 110 12.84 -0.49 -1.14
C PHE A 110 12.75 0.36 0.13
N GLY A 111 13.75 0.25 1.02
CA GLY A 111 13.79 1.04 2.25
C GLY A 111 13.80 2.55 1.97
N GLY A 112 14.62 2.99 1.01
CA GLY A 112 14.73 4.38 0.58
C GLY A 112 13.46 4.93 -0.05
N PHE A 113 12.76 4.13 -0.87
CA PHE A 113 11.49 4.54 -1.44
C PHE A 113 10.44 4.81 -0.35
N PHE A 114 10.26 3.86 0.58
CA PHE A 114 9.24 3.98 1.63
C PHE A 114 9.59 5.06 2.67
N LEU A 115 10.83 5.07 3.16
CA LEU A 115 11.29 6.07 4.14
C LEU A 115 11.32 7.47 3.53
N GLY A 116 11.78 7.59 2.29
CA GLY A 116 11.80 8.85 1.56
C GLY A 116 10.40 9.40 1.31
N CYS A 117 9.48 8.53 0.89
CA CYS A 117 8.08 8.90 0.71
C CYS A 117 7.45 9.37 2.03
N PHE A 118 7.70 8.65 3.12
CA PHE A 118 7.22 8.99 4.46
C PHE A 118 7.77 10.34 4.94
N ALA A 119 9.08 10.56 4.83
CA ALA A 119 9.73 11.81 5.20
C ALA A 119 9.23 12.99 4.35
N GLY A 120 9.09 12.80 3.04
CA GLY A 120 8.60 13.84 2.13
C GLY A 120 7.18 14.30 2.45
N ILE A 121 6.27 13.36 2.75
CA ILE A 121 4.90 13.68 3.20
C ILE A 121 4.94 14.42 4.54
N LEU A 122 5.73 13.95 5.50
CA LEU A 122 5.84 14.59 6.83
C LEU A 122 6.34 16.03 6.71
N ILE A 123 7.40 16.28 5.94
CA ILE A 123 7.97 17.63 5.76
C ILE A 123 6.93 18.58 5.17
N VAL A 124 6.21 18.17 4.13
CA VAL A 124 5.16 18.98 3.51
C VAL A 124 4.00 19.21 4.47
N GLU A 125 3.59 18.20 5.22
CA GLU A 125 2.47 18.31 6.16
C GLU A 125 2.84 19.19 7.36
N PHE A 126 4.05 19.07 7.92
CA PHE A 126 4.56 19.98 8.95
C PHE A 126 4.56 21.43 8.46
N ASN A 127 5.03 21.68 7.24
CA ASN A 127 5.05 23.02 6.66
C ASN A 127 3.64 23.56 6.30
N ARG A 128 2.67 22.66 6.08
CA ARG A 128 1.25 23.04 5.93
C ARG A 128 0.64 23.40 7.27
N GLN A 129 0.96 22.63 8.31
CA GLN A 129 0.48 22.85 9.66
C GLN A 129 0.99 24.15 10.29
N THR A 130 2.23 24.56 10.00
CA THR A 130 2.75 25.86 10.47
C THR A 130 1.94 27.05 9.97
N LYS A 131 1.29 26.93 8.81
CA LYS A 131 0.44 27.97 8.21
C LYS A 131 -1.03 27.91 8.65
N LEU A 132 -1.47 26.83 9.30
CA LEU A 132 -2.85 26.67 9.78
C LEU A 132 -3.02 27.30 11.16
N GLN A 133 -4.14 28.00 11.38
CA GLN A 133 -4.46 28.53 12.70
C GLN A 133 -4.78 27.41 13.70
N SER A 134 -4.46 27.64 14.98
CA SER A 134 -4.58 26.70 16.11
C SER A 134 -5.82 25.80 16.13
N PRO A 135 -7.05 26.25 15.79
CA PRO A 135 -8.23 25.38 15.80
C PRO A 135 -8.26 24.28 14.73
N PHE A 136 -7.41 24.34 13.70
CA PHE A 136 -7.33 23.32 12.64
C PHE A 136 -5.99 22.54 12.61
N LYS A 137 -5.13 22.71 13.62
CA LYS A 137 -3.88 21.95 13.74
C LYS A 137 -4.17 20.53 14.22
N ALA A 138 -3.98 19.55 13.34
CA ALA A 138 -3.99 18.15 13.74
C ALA A 138 -2.75 17.83 14.58
N SER A 139 -2.88 17.14 15.70
CA SER A 139 -1.72 16.78 16.53
C SER A 139 -0.68 16.03 15.68
N GLY A 140 0.62 16.40 15.78
CA GLY A 140 1.68 15.76 15.01
C GLY A 140 1.74 14.23 15.16
N ARG A 141 1.34 13.71 16.34
CA ARG A 141 1.20 12.27 16.61
C ARG A 141 0.11 11.61 15.76
N ALA A 142 -1.00 12.31 15.49
CA ALA A 142 -2.10 11.80 14.66
C ALA A 142 -1.69 11.75 13.18
N VAL A 143 -0.97 12.78 12.71
CA VAL A 143 -0.41 12.80 11.35
C VAL A 143 0.59 11.66 11.15
N PHE A 144 1.50 11.46 12.11
CA PHE A 144 2.47 10.37 12.06
C PHE A 144 1.78 9.00 12.05
N ALA A 145 0.82 8.77 12.95
CA ALA A 145 0.08 7.52 13.02
C ALA A 145 -0.69 7.21 11.71
N MET A 146 -1.30 8.22 11.11
CA MET A 146 -2.06 8.06 9.86
C MET A 146 -1.16 7.73 8.66
N ILE A 147 -0.08 8.49 8.47
CA ILE A 147 0.85 8.25 7.37
C ILE A 147 1.51 6.86 7.57
N GLY A 148 1.87 6.52 8.82
CA GLY A 148 2.40 5.20 9.17
C GLY A 148 1.43 4.07 8.82
N GLY A 149 0.15 4.22 9.16
CA GLY A 149 -0.90 3.24 8.81
C GLY A 149 -1.01 2.98 7.32
N LYS A 150 -1.10 4.05 6.53
CA LYS A 150 -1.18 3.95 5.07
C LYS A 150 0.08 3.31 4.47
N MET A 151 1.26 3.62 5.01
CA MET A 151 2.52 2.99 4.60
C MET A 151 2.54 1.50 4.90
N THR A 152 2.15 1.10 6.12
CA THR A 152 2.10 -0.31 6.51
C THR A 152 1.09 -1.08 5.66
N LYS A 153 -0.09 -0.51 5.39
CA LYS A 153 -1.08 -1.12 4.49
C LYS A 153 -0.53 -1.28 3.07
N GLY A 154 0.14 -0.25 2.55
CA GLY A 154 0.81 -0.30 1.25
C GLY A 154 1.88 -1.39 1.17
N LEU A 155 2.73 -1.53 2.19
CA LEU A 155 3.74 -2.59 2.29
C LEU A 155 3.12 -3.99 2.31
N ILE A 156 2.06 -4.18 3.10
CA ILE A 156 1.33 -5.45 3.16
C ILE A 156 0.73 -5.78 1.80
N SER A 157 0.04 -4.82 1.16
CA SER A 157 -0.54 -4.98 -0.17
C SER A 157 0.50 -5.36 -1.22
N LEU A 158 1.68 -4.73 -1.19
CA LEU A 158 2.76 -5.03 -2.12
C LEU A 158 3.33 -6.44 -1.89
N THR A 159 3.44 -6.85 -0.62
CA THR A 159 3.88 -8.19 -0.24
C THR A 159 2.88 -9.24 -0.70
N MET A 160 1.57 -9.00 -0.51
CA MET A 160 0.50 -9.89 -0.99
C MET A 160 0.57 -10.11 -2.50
N ILE A 161 0.83 -9.04 -3.27
CA ILE A 161 0.94 -9.11 -4.73
C ILE A 161 2.19 -9.87 -5.15
N ALA A 162 3.34 -9.57 -4.56
CA ALA A 162 4.58 -10.28 -4.84
C ALA A 162 4.43 -11.78 -4.57
N PHE A 163 3.84 -12.14 -3.43
CA PHE A 163 3.62 -13.54 -3.05
C PHE A 163 2.63 -14.26 -3.98
N SER A 164 1.58 -13.55 -4.43
CA SER A 164 0.60 -14.07 -5.38
C SER A 164 1.24 -14.33 -6.75
N LEU A 165 2.03 -13.38 -7.26
CA LEU A 165 2.74 -13.54 -8.53
C LEU A 165 3.79 -14.66 -8.47
N SER A 166 4.57 -14.75 -7.39
CA SER A 166 5.57 -15.81 -7.21
C SER A 166 4.95 -17.22 -7.20
N ASN A 167 3.77 -17.39 -6.60
CA ASN A 167 3.08 -18.69 -6.62
C ASN A 167 2.45 -19.03 -7.97
N ILE A 168 1.98 -18.03 -8.72
CA ILE A 168 1.41 -18.30 -10.04
C ILE A 168 2.50 -18.70 -11.05
N TYR A 169 3.69 -18.11 -10.94
CA TYR A 169 4.83 -18.38 -11.82
C TYR A 169 5.71 -19.57 -11.42
N SER A 170 5.64 -20.02 -10.16
CA SER A 170 6.32 -21.25 -9.72
C SER A 170 5.61 -22.51 -10.19
#